data_AF-A0ABD6I8D4-F1
#
_entry.id   AF-A0ABD6I8D4-F1
#
_cell.length_a   1.000
_cell.length_b   1.000
_cell.length_c   1.000
_cell.angle_alpha   90.00
_cell.angle_beta   90.00
_cell.angle_gamma   90.00
#
_symmetry.space_group_name_H-M   'P 1'
#
loop_
_entity.id
_entity.type
_entity.pdbx_description
1 polymer ?
#
loop_
_entity_poly.entity_id
_entity_poly.type
_entity_poly.pdbx_seq_one_letter_code
_entity_poly.pdbx_strand_id
1 'polypeptide(L)' 'MQLKILGVGNSPLLSIKVKTLDDANLLNVSELARKLDVPRSTFLSRVATHGLEAAILYYATEQKLKDVS' A
#
# COMPACT_ATOMS: atom_id res chain seq x y z
N MET A 1 15.87 0.49 3.84
CA MET A 1 16.68 1.08 2.75
C MET A 1 17.78 1.95 3.36
N GLN A 2 18.96 2.06 2.73
CA GLN A 2 20.09 2.83 3.26
C GLN A 2 20.60 3.78 2.17
N LEU A 3 20.56 5.08 2.44
CA LEU A 3 21.25 6.07 1.62
C LEU A 3 22.66 6.27 2.20
N LYS A 4 23.68 6.15 1.35
CA LYS A 4 25.09 6.40 1.70
C LYS A 4 25.61 7.56 0.85
N ILE A 5 26.18 8.57 1.51
CA ILE A 5 26.99 9.57 0.82
C ILE A 5 28.45 9.15 0.95
N LEU A 6 29.09 8.89 -0.19
CA LEU A 6 30.47 8.45 -0.28
C LEU A 6 31.38 9.64 -0.59
N GLY A 7 32.48 9.75 0.15
CA GLY A 7 33.56 10.68 -0.15
C GLY A 7 34.58 10.08 -1.12
N VAL A 8 35.62 10.85 -1.45
CA VAL A 8 36.76 10.36 -2.25
C VAL A 8 37.42 9.17 -1.54
N GLY A 9 37.76 8.13 -2.31
CA GLY A 9 38.30 6.88 -1.76
C GLY A 9 37.26 5.93 -1.15
N ASN A 10 35.97 6.08 -1.48
CA ASN A 10 34.88 5.22 -0.99
C ASN A 10 34.71 5.25 0.55
N SER A 11 35.20 6.31 1.20
CA SER A 11 35.01 6.52 2.63
C SER A 11 33.58 7.00 2.91
N PRO A 12 32.80 6.31 3.76
CA PRO A 12 31.42 6.71 4.05
C PRO A 12 31.43 7.98 4.91
N LEU A 13 31.01 9.11 4.33
CA LEU A 13 30.95 10.40 5.03
C LEU A 13 29.72 10.50 5.94
N LEU A 14 28.59 9.93 5.49
CA LEU A 14 27.37 9.85 6.27
C LEU A 14 26.52 8.66 5.81
N SER A 15 26.11 7.82 6.76
CA SER A 15 25.21 6.70 6.52
C SER A 15 23.94 6.92 7.34
N ILE A 16 22.87 7.31 6.66
CA ILE A 16 21.56 7.46 7.31
C ILE A 16 20.85 6.12 7.21
N LYS A 17 20.72 5.44 8.35
CA LYS A 17 19.86 4.27 8.47
C LYS A 17 18.42 4.78 8.60
N VAL A 18 17.76 4.97 7.47
CA VAL A 18 16.32 5.26 7.44
C VAL A 18 15.62 4.01 7.96
N LYS A 19 15.18 4.03 9.22
CA LYS A 19 14.17 3.09 9.72
C LYS A 19 12.99 3.26 8.78
N THR A 20 12.82 2.25 7.93
CA THR A 20 11.81 2.25 6.88
C THR A 20 10.43 2.39 7.51
N LEU A 21 9.50 2.87 6.70
CA LEU A 21 8.10 3.19 6.96
C LEU A 21 7.24 2.00 7.48
N ASP A 22 7.86 0.96 8.02
CA ASP A 22 7.28 -0.28 8.55
C ASP A 22 6.35 -0.01 9.75
N ASP A 23 6.62 1.06 10.51
CA ASP A 23 5.80 1.50 11.65
C ASP A 23 4.52 2.24 11.24
N ALA A 24 4.47 2.74 10.00
CA ALA A 24 3.25 3.31 9.43
C ALA A 24 2.57 2.19 8.65
N ASN A 25 1.49 1.63 9.20
CA ASN A 25 0.60 0.65 8.55
C ASN A 25 -0.14 1.28 7.34
N LEU A 26 0.62 1.85 6.42
CA LEU A 26 0.19 2.49 5.19
C LEU A 26 -0.23 1.36 4.26
N LEU A 27 -1.53 1.09 4.24
CA LEU A 27 -2.11 0.18 3.27
C LEU A 27 -1.86 0.74 1.87
N ASN A 28 -0.99 0.08 1.11
CA ASN A 28 -0.87 0.40 -0.31
C ASN A 28 -2.13 -0.08 -1.05
N VAL A 29 -2.47 0.56 -2.18
CA VAL A 29 -3.70 0.24 -2.93
C VAL A 29 -3.77 -1.21 -3.43
N SER A 30 -2.63 -1.83 -3.73
CA SER A 30 -2.54 -3.26 -4.09
C SER A 30 -2.77 -4.15 -2.87
N GLU A 31 -2.25 -3.77 -1.71
CA GLU A 31 -2.53 -4.49 -0.46
C GLU A 31 -4.00 -4.37 -0.06
N LEU A 32 -4.59 -3.19 -0.24
CA LEU A 32 -6.02 -2.98 -0.04
C LEU A 32 -6.86 -3.86 -0.99
N ALA A 33 -6.52 -3.89 -2.29
CA ALA A 33 -7.18 -4.78 -3.25
C ALA A 33 -7.03 -6.26 -2.89
N ARG A 34 -5.86 -6.67 -2.39
CA ARG A 34 -5.61 -8.06 -1.94
C ARG A 34 -6.40 -8.42 -0.68
N LYS A 35 -6.52 -7.50 0.29
CA LYS A 35 -7.39 -7.71 1.45
C LYS A 35 -8.86 -7.76 1.07
N LEU A 36 -9.26 -7.02 0.04
CA LEU A 36 -10.62 -7.00 -0.50
C LEU A 36 -10.91 -8.16 -1.47
N ASP A 37 -9.96 -9.07 -1.70
CA ASP A 37 -10.06 -10.20 -2.64
C ASP A 37 -10.52 -9.78 -4.04
N VAL A 38 -10.02 -8.64 -4.52
CA VAL A 38 -10.42 -8.07 -5.82
C VAL A 38 -9.19 -7.75 -6.68
N PRO A 39 -9.25 -7.94 -8.01
CA PRO A 39 -8.18 -7.48 -8.89
C PRO A 39 -7.97 -5.96 -8.76
N ARG A 40 -6.71 -5.54 -8.67
CA ARG A 40 -6.34 -4.12 -8.54
C ARG A 40 -6.94 -3.25 -9.66
N SER A 41 -6.99 -3.77 -10.89
CA SER A 41 -7.58 -3.06 -12.04
C SER A 41 -9.06 -2.76 -11.82
N THR A 42 -9.82 -3.75 -11.34
CA THR A 42 -11.26 -3.62 -11.07
C THR A 42 -11.51 -2.66 -9.91
N PHE A 43 -10.71 -2.76 -8.85
CA PHE A 43 -10.78 -1.83 -7.72
C PHE A 43 -10.54 -0.38 -8.16
N LEU A 44 -9.45 -0.13 -8.88
CA LEU A 44 -9.11 1.21 -9.37
C LEU A 44 -10.17 1.76 -10.34
N SER A 45 -10.74 0.92 -11.19
CA SER A 45 -11.85 1.33 -12.07
C SER A 45 -13.06 1.82 -11.26
N ARG A 46 -13.41 1.15 -10.16
CA ARG A 46 -14.52 1.57 -9.31
C ARG A 46 -14.20 2.83 -8.52
N VAL A 47 -12.98 2.95 -8.00
CA VAL A 47 -12.48 4.16 -7.31
C VAL A 47 -12.56 5.37 -8.24
N ALA A 48 -12.22 5.22 -9.53
CA ALA A 48 -12.30 6.30 -10.50
C ALA A 48 -13.74 6.79 -10.74
N THR A 49 -14.74 5.91 -10.65
CA THR A 49 -16.14 6.26 -10.92
C THR A 49 -16.91 6.71 -9.68
N HIS A 50 -16.63 6.14 -8.51
CA HIS A 50 -17.45 6.36 -7.29
C HIS A 50 -16.65 6.97 -6.12
N GLY A 51 -15.33 7.12 -6.26
CA GLY A 51 -14.45 7.56 -5.18
C GLY A 51 -13.94 6.41 -4.30
N LEU A 52 -12.89 6.71 -3.53
CA LEU A 52 -12.14 5.72 -2.74
C LEU A 52 -13.02 5.08 -1.65
N GLU A 53 -13.69 5.89 -0.82
CA GLU A 53 -14.47 5.41 0.32
C GLU A 53 -15.65 4.53 -0.12
N ALA A 54 -16.39 4.95 -1.15
CA ALA A 54 -17.51 4.19 -1.67
C ALA A 54 -17.07 2.83 -2.24
N ALA A 55 -15.92 2.79 -2.93
CA ALA A 55 -15.36 1.54 -3.44
C ALA A 55 -14.95 0.58 -2.32
N ILE A 56 -14.33 1.09 -1.25
CA ILE A 56 -13.94 0.28 -0.08
C ILE A 56 -15.19 -0.30 0.61
N LEU A 57 -16.19 0.53 0.88
CA LEU A 57 -17.45 0.10 1.52
C LEU A 57 -18.15 -0.98 0.70
N TYR A 58 -18.21 -0.81 -0.62
CA TYR A 58 -18.84 -1.77 -1.51
C TYR A 58 -18.18 -3.15 -1.41
N TYR A 59 -16.86 -3.23 -1.62
CA TYR A 59 -16.14 -4.51 -1.59
C TYR A 59 -16.07 -5.12 -0.19
N ALA A 60 -15.95 -4.31 0.86
CA ALA A 60 -16.00 -4.80 2.23
C ALA A 60 -17.36 -5.40 2.58
N THR A 61 -18.45 -4.83 2.05
CA THR A 61 -19.81 -5.36 2.24
C THR A 61 -20.01 -6.66 1.47
N GLU A 62 -19.56 -6.72 0.20
CA GLU A 62 -19.58 -7.97 -0.58
C GLU A 62 -18.79 -9.08 0.10
N GLN A 63 -17.64 -8.76 0.68
CA GLN A 63 -16.80 -9.74 1.36
C GLN A 63 -17.47 -10.29 2.63
N LYS A 64 -18.12 -9.43 3.42
CA LYS A 64 -18.92 -9.87 4.59
C LYS A 64 -20.11 -10.74 4.19
N LEU A 65 -20.77 -10.44 3.08
CA LEU A 65 -21.88 -11.26 2.57
C LEU A 65 -21.41 -12.64 2.11
N LYS A 66 -20.23 -12.73 1.50
CA LYS A 66 -19.60 -14.01 1.13
C LYS A 66 -19.20 -14.85 2.34
N ASP A 67 -18.68 -14.22 3.39
CA ASP A 67 -18.23 -14.91 4.62
C ASP A 67 -19.40 -15.47 5.44
N VAL A 68 -20.58 -14.86 5.33
CA VAL A 68 -21.81 -15.30 6.02
C VAL A 68 -22.59 -16.39 5.25
N SER A 69 -22.29 -16.61 3.96
CA SER A 69 -23.00 -17.57 3.10
C SER A 69 -22.39 -18.97 3.09
#